data_AF-A0A1Q9XNS5-F1
#
_entry.id   AF-A0A1Q9XNS5-F1
#
_cell.length_a   1.000
_cell.length_b   1.000
_cell.length_c   1.000
_cell.angle_alpha   90.00
_cell.angle_beta   90.00
_cell.angle_gamma   90.00
#
_symmetry.space_group_name_H-M   'P 1'
#
loop_
_entity.id
_entity.type
_entity.pdbx_description
1 polymer ?
#
loop_
_entity_poly.entity_id
_entity_poly.type
_entity_poly.pdbx_seq_one_letter_code
_entity_poly.pdbx_strand_id
1 'polypeptide(L)' 'MSLISRSNFEQTTIQQLVDSAERVSTDVFDLVHLSLDSGRELILLAVAGENLDSVGMILDGVRDLRRAG' A
#
# COMPACT_ATOMS: atom_id res chain seq x y z
N MET A 1 11.63 4.56 -3.70
CA MET A 1 10.94 5.87 -3.51
C MET A 1 9.76 5.66 -2.57
N SER A 2 9.34 6.65 -1.78
CA SER A 2 8.15 6.55 -0.91
C SER A 2 6.95 7.12 -1.67
N LEU A 3 5.88 6.34 -1.77
CA LEU A 3 4.61 6.71 -2.41
C LEU A 3 3.56 7.12 -1.39
N ILE A 4 3.50 6.41 -0.25
CA ILE A 4 2.45 6.58 0.75
C ILE A 4 3.02 7.00 2.11
N SER A 5 4.20 6.53 2.52
CA SER A 5 4.75 6.81 3.86
C SER A 5 5.17 8.26 4.09
N ARG A 6 5.26 9.05 3.03
CA ARG A 6 5.54 10.49 3.08
C ARG A 6 4.42 11.35 2.48
N SER A 7 3.31 10.74 2.10
CA SER A 7 2.20 11.45 1.49
C SER A 7 1.31 12.09 2.55
N ASN A 8 0.94 13.35 2.34
CA ASN A 8 -0.11 13.97 3.14
C ASN A 8 -1.46 13.47 2.62
N PHE A 9 -2.04 12.48 3.30
CA PHE A 9 -3.29 11.85 2.88
C PHE A 9 -4.51 12.79 2.93
N GLU A 10 -4.43 13.94 3.61
CA GLU A 10 -5.50 14.95 3.56
C GLU A 10 -5.54 15.70 2.23
N GLN A 11 -4.41 15.73 1.51
CA GLN A 11 -4.22 16.53 0.30
C GLN A 11 -3.86 15.69 -0.93
N THR A 12 -3.49 14.42 -0.72
CA THR A 12 -3.04 13.52 -1.77
C THR A 12 -4.17 12.59 -2.17
N THR A 13 -4.64 12.74 -3.41
CA THR A 13 -5.64 11.85 -3.99
C THR A 13 -5.02 10.53 -4.45
N ILE A 14 -5.84 9.49 -4.59
CA ILE A 14 -5.41 8.21 -5.17
C ILE A 14 -4.84 8.40 -6.59
N GLN A 15 -5.45 9.28 -7.39
CA GLN A 15 -4.95 9.57 -8.74
C GLN A 15 -3.50 10.08 -8.70
N GLN A 16 -3.19 11.00 -7.79
CA GLN A 16 -1.83 11.52 -7.65
C GLN A 16 -0.83 10.44 -7.19
N LEU A 17 -1.28 9.46 -6.40
CA LEU A 17 -0.46 8.29 -6.04
C LEU A 17 -0.17 7.42 -7.26
N VAL A 18 -1.17 7.18 -8.12
CA VAL A 18 -1.01 6.41 -9.36
C VAL A 18 -0.04 7.12 -10.31
N ASP A 19 -0.27 8.42 -10.57
CA ASP A 19 0.62 9.19 -11.46
C ASP A 19 2.04 9.28 -10.89
N SER A 20 2.20 9.24 -9.57
CA SER A 20 3.51 9.20 -8.92
C SER A 20 4.16 7.84 -9.15
N ALA A 21 3.42 6.75 -8.99
CA ALA A 21 3.90 5.38 -9.20
C ALA A 21 4.33 5.14 -10.66
N GLU A 22 3.55 5.62 -11.64
CA GLU A 22 3.89 5.50 -13.07
C GLU A 22 5.19 6.22 -13.44
N ARG A 23 5.52 7.31 -12.73
CA ARG A 23 6.76 8.07 -12.95
C ARG A 23 7.99 7.43 -12.32
N VAL A 24 7.83 6.41 -11.47
CA VAL A 24 8.96 5.72 -10.84
C VAL A 24 9.47 4.62 -11.76
N SER A 25 10.75 4.69 -12.14
CA SER A 25 11.40 3.68 -12.99
C SER A 25 12.00 2.51 -12.20
N THR A 26 11.68 2.38 -10.92
CA THR A 26 12.22 1.39 -9.99
C THR A 26 11.09 0.77 -9.20
N ASP A 27 11.24 -0.50 -8.84
CA ASP A 27 10.29 -1.16 -7.96
C ASP A 27 10.06 -0.36 -6.67
N VAL A 28 8.79 -0.26 -6.29
CA VAL A 28 8.36 0.39 -5.06
C VAL A 28 7.71 -0.64 -4.16
N PHE A 29 8.11 -0.64 -2.90
CA PHE A 29 7.41 -1.29 -1.82
C PHE A 29 7.32 -0.30 -0.67
N ASP A 30 6.13 0.22 -0.41
CA ASP A 30 5.91 1.23 0.61
C ASP A 30 4.70 0.88 1.47
N LEU A 31 4.88 0.89 2.79
CA LEU A 31 3.90 0.44 3.77
C LEU A 31 3.73 1.51 4.85
N VAL A 32 2.48 1.79 5.21
CA VAL A 32 2.13 2.67 6.31
C VAL A 32 1.20 1.95 7.25
N HIS A 33 1.53 2.01 8.54
CA HIS A 33 0.66 1.56 9.62
C HIS A 33 0.14 2.78 10.37
N LEU A 34 -1.18 2.90 10.45
CA LEU A 34 -1.89 3.99 11.11
C LEU A 34 -2.77 3.44 12.23
N SER A 35 -2.63 4.02 13.42
CA SER A 35 -3.63 3.87 14.47
C SER A 35 -4.73 4.90 14.25
N LEU A 36 -5.98 4.45 14.17
CA LEU A 36 -7.14 5.32 13.98
C LEU A 36 -7.69 5.77 15.34
N ASP A 37 -8.34 6.94 15.37
CA ASP A 37 -9.00 7.47 16.58
C ASP A 37 -10.07 6.53 17.15
N SER A 38 -10.62 5.65 16.31
CA SER A 38 -11.54 4.59 16.72
C SER A 38 -10.89 3.46 17.53
N GLY A 39 -9.57 3.48 17.74
CA GLY A 39 -8.78 2.40 18.36
C GLY A 39 -8.50 1.23 17.41
N ARG A 40 -8.94 1.32 16.14
CA ARG A 40 -8.66 0.33 15.10
C ARG A 40 -7.34 0.64 14.42
N GLU A 41 -6.72 -0.38 13.84
CA GLU A 41 -5.52 -0.25 13.02
C GLU A 41 -5.86 -0.27 11.53
N LEU A 42 -5.12 0.51 10.75
CA LEU A 42 -5.19 0.56 9.28
C LEU A 42 -3.78 0.39 8.71
N ILE A 43 -3.63 -0.59 7.83
CA ILE A 43 -2.40 -0.78 7.05
C ILE A 43 -2.69 -0.39 5.60
N LEU A 44 -1.87 0.52 5.07
CA LEU A 44 -1.84 0.88 3.66
C LEU A 44 -0.56 0.32 3.05
N LEU A 45 -0.67 -0.28 1.87
CA LEU A 45 0.44 -0.85 1.13
C LEU A 45 0.35 -0.41 -0.33
N ALA A 46 1.44 0.17 -0.84
CA ALA A 46 1.61 0.52 -2.25
C ALA A 46 2.83 -0.23 -2.80
N VAL A 47 2.58 -1.07 -3.82
CA VAL A 47 3.63 -1.82 -4.51
C VAL A 47 3.53 -1.55 -6.01
N ALA A 48 4.65 -1.21 -6.64
CA ALA A 48 4.76 -1.01 -8.07
C ALA A 48 6.00 -1.74 -8.60
N GLY A 49 5.88 -2.42 -9.73
CA GLY A 49 6.96 -3.21 -10.33
C GLY A 49 6.42 -4.05 -11.49
N GLU A 50 7.31 -4.65 -12.28
CA GLU A 50 6.94 -5.35 -13.52
C GLU A 50 6.27 -6.72 -13.28
N ASN A 51 6.55 -7.37 -12.14
CA ASN A 51 5.98 -8.66 -11.78
C ASN A 51 5.61 -8.69 -10.29
N LEU A 52 4.31 -8.57 -10.00
CA LEU A 52 3.78 -8.51 -8.63
C LEU A 52 3.01 -9.78 -8.22
N ASP A 53 3.05 -10.85 -9.01
CA ASP A 53 2.25 -12.06 -8.78
C ASP A 53 2.55 -12.69 -7.41
N SER A 54 3.83 -12.77 -7.06
CA SER A 54 4.27 -13.31 -5.77
C SER A 54 3.79 -12.46 -4.59
N VAL A 55 3.77 -11.14 -4.75
CA VAL A 55 3.27 -10.21 -3.72
C VAL A 55 1.75 -10.35 -3.59
N GLY A 56 1.04 -10.44 -4.71
CA GLY A 56 -0.40 -10.69 -4.74
C GLY A 56 -0.78 -11.97 -3.99
N MET A 57 -0.06 -13.07 -4.26
CA MET A 57 -0.29 -14.35 -3.59
C MET A 57 -0.12 -14.27 -2.07
N ILE A 58 0.90 -13.54 -1.58
CA ILE A 58 1.12 -13.34 -0.14
C ILE A 58 -0.04 -12.55 0.48
N LEU A 59 -0.49 -11.48 -0.18
CA LEU A 59 -1.58 -10.64 0.31
C LEU A 59 -2.92 -11.39 0.32
N ASP A 60 -3.17 -12.25 -0.65
CA ASP A 60 -4.33 -13.14 -0.67
C ASP A 60 -4.27 -14.13 0.50
N GLY A 61 -3.09 -14.70 0.80
CA GLY A 61 -2.90 -15.56 1.97
C GLY A 61 -3.21 -14.84 3.30
N VAL A 62 -2.76 -13.59 3.45
CA VAL A 62 -3.08 -12.75 4.63
C VAL A 62 -4.58 -12.51 4.74
N ARG A 63 -5.26 -12.28 3.61
CA ARG A 63 -6.72 -12.07 3.57
C ARG A 63 -7.47 -13.31 4.06
N ASP A 64 -7.02 -14.50 3.70
CA ASP A 64 -7.67 -15.76 4.07
C ASP A 64 -7.44 -16.13 5.54
N LEU A 65 -6.24 -15.87 6.07
CA LEU A 65 -5.96 -16.03 7.51
C LEU A 65 -6.90 -15.18 8.38
N ARG A 66 -7.20 -13.94 7.96
CA ARG A 66 -8.12 -13.05 8.65
C ARG A 66 -9.59 -13.49 8.58
N ARG A 67 -9.95 -14.39 7.67
CA ARG A 67 -11.31 -14.98 7.58
C ARG A 67 -11.45 -16.27 8.38
N ALA A 68 -10.34 -16.95 8.64
CA ALA A 68 -10.29 -18.21 9.36
C ALA A 68 -10.21 -18.04 10.89
N GLY A 69 -9.80 -16.85 11.37
CA GLY A 69 -9.85 -16.45 12.79
C GLY A 69 -11.09 -15.64 13.11
#